data_AF-A0A6I4XQ88-F1
#
_entry.id   AF-A0A6I4XQ88-F1
#
_cell.length_a   1.000
_cell.length_b   1.000
_cell.length_c   1.000
_cell.angle_alpha   90.00
_cell.angle_beta   90.00
_cell.angle_gamma   90.00
#
_symmetry.space_group_name_H-M   'P 1'
#
loop_
_entity.id
_entity.type
_entity.pdbx_description
1 polymer ?
#
loop_
_entity_poly.entity_id
_entity_poly.type
_entity_poly.pdbx_seq_one_letter_code
_entity_poly.pdbx_strand_id
1 'polypeptide(L)'
;VEILERPDYLGHTVNFKTSTKSYRDKRKIYNDPKDWVVFKNTHEPIIDQATFDLVQKMRQKRRRNTKSGQVGLFSGLVHCFDCKRHHVFATAKSISPNQERYVCSGYQNPNYDCDNAHYIREMKLTEIVLSDINDKIDFLKQHEKQFTDSLAKRAK
;
A
#
# COMPACT_ATOMS: atom_id res chain seq x y z
N VAL A 1 5.95 13.87 -5.47
CA VAL A 1 5.29 14.85 -4.59
C VAL A 1 5.82 14.63 -3.18
N GLU A 2 7.01 15.16 -2.90
CA GLU A 2 7.75 14.97 -1.62
C GLU A 2 7.31 15.95 -0.52
N ILE A 3 6.60 17.02 -0.88
CA ILE A 3 6.25 18.11 0.06
C ILE A 3 5.45 17.63 1.28
N LEU A 4 4.50 16.72 1.06
CA LEU A 4 3.62 16.22 2.12
C LEU A 4 4.33 15.27 3.10
N GLU A 5 5.56 14.83 2.82
CA GLU A 5 6.32 13.91 3.68
C GLU A 5 7.33 14.66 4.57
N ARG A 6 7.47 15.98 4.39
CA ARG A 6 8.52 16.76 5.06
C ARG A 6 8.11 17.10 6.49
N PRO A 7 8.91 16.70 7.51
CA PRO A 7 8.66 17.10 8.89
C PRO A 7 8.87 18.61 9.11
N ASP A 8 9.49 19.29 8.13
CA ASP A 8 9.74 20.74 8.19
C ASP A 8 8.43 21.52 8.45
N TYR A 9 7.30 21.05 7.91
CA TYR A 9 5.99 21.69 8.09
C TYR A 9 5.43 21.61 9.53
N LEU A 10 5.99 20.74 10.37
CA LEU A 10 5.68 20.63 11.80
C LEU A 10 6.52 21.60 12.66
N GLY A 11 7.21 22.55 12.05
CA GLY A 11 8.09 23.49 12.77
C GLY A 11 9.43 22.86 13.16
N HIS A 12 9.85 21.79 12.49
CA HIS A 12 11.11 21.08 12.78
C HIS A 12 12.20 21.46 11.77
N THR A 13 13.46 21.52 12.20
CA THR A 13 14.59 21.62 11.27
C THR A 13 15.22 20.24 11.08
N VAL A 14 15.23 19.75 9.84
CA VAL A 14 15.78 18.43 9.51
C VAL A 14 17.07 18.57 8.69
N ASN A 15 18.19 18.15 9.28
CA ASN A 15 19.51 18.19 8.68
C ASN A 15 20.01 16.80 8.26
N PHE A 16 21.04 16.77 7.40
CA PHE A 16 21.68 15.54 6.91
C PHE A 16 20.75 14.58 6.16
N LYS A 17 19.76 15.11 5.42
CA LYS A 17 18.92 14.32 4.49
C LYS A 17 19.74 13.67 3.37
N THR A 18 20.83 14.33 2.98
CA THR A 18 21.73 13.85 1.94
C THR A 18 23.18 13.95 2.39
N SER A 19 24.00 13.04 1.85
CA SER A 19 25.44 13.02 2.01
C SER A 19 26.12 12.85 0.64
N THR A 20 27.44 13.00 0.61
CA THR A 20 28.27 12.64 -0.55
C THR A 20 29.28 11.57 -0.13
N LYS A 21 29.60 10.63 -1.03
CA LYS A 21 30.52 9.53 -0.71
C LYS A 21 31.92 10.02 -0.32
N SER A 22 32.36 11.11 -0.95
CA SER A 22 33.64 11.76 -0.67
C SER A 22 33.59 13.21 -1.14
N TYR A 23 34.62 14.00 -0.81
CA TYR A 23 34.74 15.38 -1.28
C TYR A 23 34.90 15.48 -2.82
N ARG A 24 35.44 14.44 -3.46
CA ARG A 24 35.64 14.39 -4.93
C ARG A 24 34.38 14.00 -5.67
N ASP A 25 33.57 13.12 -5.08
CA ASP A 25 32.35 12.61 -5.68
C ASP A 25 31.13 13.41 -5.19
N LYS A 26 30.67 14.36 -6.00
CA LYS A 26 29.55 15.25 -5.68
C LYS A 26 28.18 14.59 -5.88
N ARG A 27 28.11 13.28 -6.18
CA ARG A 27 26.84 12.56 -6.28
C ARG A 27 26.13 12.55 -4.93
N LYS A 28 24.87 13.03 -4.93
CA LYS A 28 24.03 13.07 -3.73
C LYS A 28 23.53 11.66 -3.41
N ILE A 29 23.77 11.24 -2.18
CA ILE A 29 23.24 10.02 -1.59
C ILE A 29 22.16 10.45 -0.61
N TYR A 30 20.96 9.88 -0.71
CA TYR A 30 19.89 10.10 0.25
C TYR A 30 20.09 9.17 1.43
N ASN A 31 20.16 9.74 2.64
CA ASN A 31 20.37 8.98 3.86
C ASN A 31 19.05 8.39 4.37
N ASP A 32 19.11 7.28 5.12
CA ASP A 32 17.94 6.71 5.77
C ASP A 32 17.34 7.74 6.75
N PRO A 33 16.00 7.84 6.88
CA PRO A 33 15.37 8.73 7.85
C PRO A 33 15.87 8.59 9.29
N LYS A 34 16.41 7.42 9.67
CA LYS A 34 17.03 7.20 10.99
C LYS A 34 18.33 7.97 11.21
N ASP A 35 19.04 8.28 10.14
CA ASP A 35 20.31 9.02 10.18
C ASP A 35 20.10 10.54 10.13
N TRP A 36 18.84 10.99 10.00
CA TRP A 36 18.52 12.41 9.95
C TRP A 36 18.62 13.03 11.34
N VAL A 37 19.24 14.21 11.41
CA VAL A 37 19.27 14.99 12.65
C VAL A 37 18.08 15.94 12.64
N VAL A 38 17.10 15.65 13.49
CA VAL A 38 15.85 16.42 13.60
C VAL A 38 15.86 17.27 14.87
N PHE A 39 15.94 18.58 14.69
CA PHE A 39 15.71 19.55 15.76
C PHE A 39 14.23 19.91 15.80
N LYS A 40 13.57 19.60 16.92
CA LYS A 40 12.13 19.83 17.08
C LYS A 40 11.86 21.29 17.43
N ASN A 41 10.73 21.81 16.95
CA ASN A 41 10.15 23.11 17.32
C ASN A 41 11.11 24.30 17.16
N THR A 42 11.81 24.38 16.04
CA THR A 42 12.74 25.48 15.72
C THR A 42 12.04 26.72 15.16
N HIS A 43 10.84 26.55 14.59
CA HIS A 43 10.03 27.62 14.02
C HIS A 43 8.54 27.31 14.19
N GLU A 44 7.70 28.31 13.91
CA GLU A 44 6.24 28.17 13.98
C GLU A 44 5.76 27.09 13.00
N PRO A 45 5.02 26.06 13.47
CA PRO A 45 4.50 25.01 12.61
C PRO A 45 3.46 25.56 11.64
N ILE A 46 3.54 25.12 10.39
CA ILE A 46 2.55 25.49 9.35
C ILE A 46 1.29 24.60 9.47
N ILE A 47 1.47 23.35 9.91
CA ILE A 47 0.39 22.38 10.13
C ILE A 47 0.57 21.69 11.48
N ASP A 48 -0.53 21.23 12.06
CA ASP A 48 -0.53 20.47 13.29
C ASP A 48 -0.11 19.00 13.08
N GLN A 49 0.39 18.39 14.16
CA GLN A 49 0.82 16.98 14.15
C GLN A 49 -0.31 16.03 13.76
N ALA A 50 -1.53 16.25 14.24
CA ALA A 50 -2.65 15.35 13.98
C ALA A 50 -3.05 15.35 12.50
N THR A 51 -3.10 16.53 11.87
CA THR A 51 -3.33 16.64 10.41
C THR A 51 -2.20 16.00 9.61
N PHE A 52 -0.94 16.21 9.99
CA PHE A 52 0.19 15.57 9.30
C PHE A 52 0.09 14.04 9.37
N ASP A 53 -0.18 13.48 10.55
CA ASP A 53 -0.32 12.04 10.76
C ASP A 53 -1.50 11.47 9.96
N LEU A 54 -2.62 12.20 9.90
CA LEU A 54 -3.79 11.84 9.11
C LEU A 54 -3.45 11.79 7.62
N VAL A 55 -2.72 12.78 7.10
CA VAL A 55 -2.25 12.79 5.71
C VAL A 55 -1.31 11.62 5.44
N GLN A 56 -0.38 11.31 6.34
CA GLN A 56 0.50 10.13 6.17
C GLN A 56 -0.32 8.83 6.10
N LYS A 57 -1.30 8.66 6.99
CA LYS A 57 -2.21 7.49 6.96
C LYS A 57 -3.00 7.40 5.67
N MET A 58 -3.51 8.52 5.16
CA MET A 58 -4.23 8.56 3.87
C MET A 58 -3.32 8.19 2.70
N ARG A 59 -2.07 8.64 2.70
CA ARG A 59 -1.10 8.33 1.64
C ARG A 59 -0.69 6.85 1.65
N GLN A 60 -0.53 6.24 2.81
CA GLN A 60 -0.26 4.79 2.92
C GLN A 60 -1.40 3.94 2.32
N LYS A 61 -2.65 4.42 2.42
CA LYS A 61 -3.83 3.75 1.87
C LYS A 61 -4.10 4.08 0.40
N ARG A 62 -3.28 4.92 -0.22
CA ARG A 62 -3.51 5.38 -1.60
C ARG A 62 -3.34 4.21 -2.57
N ARG A 63 -4.41 3.92 -3.31
CA ARG A 63 -4.37 2.97 -4.42
C ARG A 63 -3.81 3.65 -5.66
N ARG A 64 -3.02 2.92 -6.46
CA ARG A 64 -2.51 3.41 -7.74
C ARG A 64 -3.66 3.41 -8.75
N ASN A 65 -3.99 4.57 -9.31
CA ASN A 65 -4.95 4.66 -10.40
C ASN A 65 -4.38 3.95 -11.64
N THR A 66 -5.21 3.20 -12.35
CA THR A 66 -4.83 2.63 -13.64
C THR A 66 -4.87 3.68 -14.75
N LYS A 67 -4.25 3.40 -15.90
CA LYS A 67 -4.24 4.31 -17.05
C LYS A 67 -5.64 4.65 -17.59
N SER A 68 -6.62 3.75 -17.39
CA SER A 68 -8.01 3.99 -17.78
C SER A 68 -8.78 4.85 -16.78
N GLY A 69 -8.19 5.20 -15.63
CA GLY A 69 -8.84 5.92 -14.54
C GLY A 69 -9.75 5.04 -13.67
N GLN A 70 -10.03 3.81 -14.09
CA GLN A 70 -10.82 2.86 -13.31
C GLN A 70 -9.97 2.17 -12.24
N VAL A 71 -10.55 1.93 -11.08
CA VAL A 71 -9.89 1.24 -9.97
C VAL A 71 -10.78 0.08 -9.56
N GLY A 72 -10.27 -1.14 -9.72
CA GLY A 72 -10.96 -2.34 -9.25
C GLY A 72 -11.08 -2.37 -7.73
N LEU A 73 -12.10 -3.08 -7.24
CA LEU A 73 -12.47 -3.18 -5.83
C LEU A 73 -11.33 -3.69 -4.94
N PHE A 74 -10.57 -4.66 -5.44
CA PHE A 74 -9.47 -5.33 -4.73
C PHE A 74 -8.08 -4.81 -5.14
N SER A 75 -8.00 -3.68 -5.82
CA SER A 75 -6.73 -3.07 -6.21
C SER A 75 -5.85 -2.79 -4.97
N GLY A 76 -4.64 -3.37 -4.95
CA GLY A 76 -3.68 -3.27 -3.85
C GLY A 76 -3.87 -4.27 -2.71
N LEU A 77 -4.89 -5.14 -2.76
CA LEU A 77 -5.14 -6.16 -1.73
C LEU A 77 -4.74 -7.57 -2.20
N VAL A 78 -4.88 -7.85 -3.50
CA VAL A 78 -4.60 -9.18 -4.06
C VAL A 78 -3.10 -9.35 -4.28
N HIS A 79 -2.54 -10.41 -3.70
CA HIS A 79 -1.14 -10.78 -3.85
C HIS A 79 -1.03 -12.19 -4.45
N CYS A 80 -0.04 -12.36 -5.31
CA CYS A 80 0.32 -13.64 -5.88
C CYS A 80 0.89 -14.54 -4.78
N PHE A 81 0.49 -15.81 -4.76
CA PHE A 81 1.03 -16.78 -3.81
C PHE A 81 2.50 -17.09 -4.08
N ASP A 82 2.89 -17.22 -5.35
CA ASP A 82 4.23 -17.64 -5.77
C ASP A 82 5.26 -16.51 -5.63
N CYS A 83 5.08 -15.40 -6.35
CA CYS A 83 6.05 -14.29 -6.37
C CYS A 83 5.81 -13.22 -5.30
N LYS A 84 4.77 -13.37 -4.46
CA LYS A 84 4.35 -12.41 -3.41
C LYS A 84 4.07 -10.98 -3.87
N ARG A 85 4.13 -10.69 -5.18
CA ARG A 85 3.79 -9.38 -5.71
C ARG A 85 2.29 -9.19 -5.83
N HIS A 86 1.88 -7.94 -5.86
CA HIS A 86 0.49 -7.58 -6.05
C HIS A 86 -0.01 -7.96 -7.45
N HIS A 87 -1.31 -8.20 -7.59
CA HIS A 87 -1.94 -8.26 -8.90
C HIS A 87 -2.33 -6.85 -9.37
N VAL A 88 -2.19 -6.61 -10.67
CA VAL A 88 -2.62 -5.38 -11.34
C VAL A 88 -4.01 -5.58 -11.92
N PHE A 89 -4.87 -4.59 -11.71
CA PHE A 89 -6.19 -4.54 -12.33
C PHE A 89 -6.07 -4.26 -13.83
N ALA A 90 -6.45 -5.22 -14.66
CA ALA A 90 -6.45 -5.13 -16.10
C ALA A 90 -7.87 -4.81 -16.61
N THR A 91 -8.03 -3.59 -17.10
CA THR A 91 -9.25 -3.07 -17.71
C THR A 91 -8.90 -2.34 -19.01
N ALA A 92 -9.83 -2.35 -19.95
CA ALA A 92 -9.75 -1.61 -21.21
C ALA A 92 -11.17 -1.23 -21.64
N LYS A 93 -11.31 -0.18 -22.46
CA LYS A 93 -12.61 0.23 -23.01
C LYS A 93 -13.30 -0.89 -23.82
N SER A 94 -12.53 -1.81 -24.37
CA SER A 94 -13.01 -2.97 -25.14
C SER A 94 -13.36 -4.18 -24.28
N ILE A 95 -12.99 -4.18 -22.99
CA ILE A 95 -13.27 -5.28 -22.06
C ILE A 95 -14.61 -4.99 -21.42
N SER A 96 -15.55 -5.94 -21.52
CA SER A 96 -16.83 -5.83 -20.82
C SER A 96 -16.58 -5.83 -19.31
N PRO A 97 -17.40 -5.13 -18.50
CA PRO A 97 -17.24 -5.08 -17.04
C PRO A 97 -17.11 -6.47 -16.38
N ASN A 98 -17.80 -7.47 -16.93
CA ASN A 98 -17.76 -8.85 -16.43
C ASN A 98 -16.46 -9.62 -16.74
N GLN A 99 -15.59 -9.07 -17.58
CA GLN A 99 -14.31 -9.66 -18.01
C GLN A 99 -13.09 -8.96 -17.40
N GLU A 100 -13.32 -7.99 -16.51
CA GLU A 100 -12.27 -7.33 -15.74
C GLU A 100 -11.54 -8.36 -14.86
N ARG A 101 -10.21 -8.24 -14.80
CA ARG A 101 -9.35 -9.27 -14.18
C ARG A 101 -8.12 -8.67 -13.49
N TYR A 102 -7.64 -9.40 -12.50
CA TYR A 102 -6.41 -9.12 -11.76
C TYR A 102 -5.30 -10.04 -12.25
N VAL A 103 -4.28 -9.48 -12.88
CA VAL A 103 -3.15 -10.23 -13.45
C VAL A 103 -1.93 -10.05 -12.56
N CYS A 104 -1.16 -11.11 -12.33
CA CYS A 104 0.07 -11.04 -11.54
C CYS A 104 1.07 -10.01 -12.14
N SER A 105 1.52 -9.03 -11.34
CA SER A 105 2.51 -8.03 -11.77
C SER A 105 3.89 -8.62 -12.01
N GLY A 106 4.25 -9.69 -11.28
CA GLY A 106 5.50 -10.41 -11.45
C GLY A 106 5.59 -11.03 -12.84
N TYR A 107 4.54 -11.73 -13.26
CA TYR A 107 4.47 -12.34 -14.58
C TYR A 107 4.46 -11.31 -15.74
N GLN A 108 3.81 -10.15 -15.55
CA GLN A 108 3.77 -9.10 -16.59
C GLN A 108 5.10 -8.38 -16.81
N ASN A 109 6.02 -8.43 -15.85
CA ASN A 109 7.25 -7.66 -15.90
C ASN A 109 8.42 -8.62 -16.16
N PRO A 110 9.18 -8.42 -17.26
CA PRO A 110 10.27 -9.32 -17.63
C PRO A 110 11.44 -9.31 -16.64
N ASN A 111 11.50 -8.34 -15.72
CA ASN A 111 12.54 -8.28 -14.69
C ASN A 111 12.30 -9.23 -13.51
N TYR A 112 11.22 -10.02 -13.57
CA TYR A 112 10.66 -10.72 -12.43
C TYR A 112 10.27 -12.15 -12.80
N ASP A 113 10.70 -13.08 -11.95
CA ASP A 113 10.40 -14.50 -12.13
C ASP A 113 9.09 -14.86 -11.42
N CYS A 114 8.09 -15.20 -12.24
CA CYS A 114 6.85 -15.82 -11.80
C CYS A 114 6.52 -16.89 -12.84
N ASP A 115 6.60 -18.15 -12.44
CA ASP A 115 6.65 -19.28 -13.38
C ASP A 115 5.37 -19.44 -14.20
N ASN A 116 4.22 -19.04 -13.66
CA ASN A 116 2.92 -19.25 -14.29
C ASN A 116 2.14 -17.96 -14.56
N ALA A 117 1.56 -17.88 -15.76
CA ALA A 117 0.58 -16.88 -16.16
C ALA A 117 -0.75 -17.14 -15.42
N HIS A 118 -1.00 -16.44 -14.32
CA HIS A 118 -2.26 -16.55 -13.61
C HIS A 118 -2.97 -15.20 -13.51
N TYR A 119 -4.29 -15.27 -13.61
CA TYR A 119 -5.20 -14.16 -13.45
C TYR A 119 -6.46 -14.62 -12.73
N ILE A 120 -7.12 -13.70 -12.06
CA ILE A 120 -8.44 -13.94 -11.45
C ILE A 120 -9.41 -12.87 -11.92
N ARG A 121 -10.62 -13.26 -12.30
CA ARG A 121 -11.67 -12.30 -12.71
C ARG A 121 -12.21 -11.60 -11.48
N GLU A 122 -12.50 -10.30 -11.60
CA GLU A 122 -13.03 -9.53 -10.48
C GLU A 122 -14.36 -10.09 -9.98
N MET A 123 -15.28 -10.41 -10.89
CA MET A 123 -16.57 -11.02 -10.53
C MET A 123 -16.42 -12.28 -9.68
N LYS A 124 -15.50 -13.18 -10.06
CA LYS A 124 -15.27 -14.42 -9.32
C LYS A 124 -14.58 -14.19 -7.99
N LEU A 125 -13.66 -13.25 -7.93
CA LEU A 125 -13.05 -12.85 -6.67
C LEU A 125 -14.08 -12.22 -5.71
N THR A 126 -14.97 -11.38 -6.22
CA THR A 126 -16.06 -10.78 -5.44
C THR A 126 -16.98 -11.85 -4.86
N GLU A 127 -17.38 -12.84 -5.65
CA GLU A 127 -18.22 -13.96 -5.22
C GLU A 127 -17.57 -14.73 -4.05
N ILE A 128 -16.28 -15.11 -4.21
CA ILE A 128 -15.53 -15.85 -3.18
C ILE A 128 -15.41 -15.02 -1.89
N VAL A 129 -15.03 -13.75 -2.01
CA VAL A 129 -14.82 -12.88 -0.84
C VAL A 129 -16.14 -12.61 -0.11
N LEU A 130 -17.24 -12.39 -0.84
CA LEU A 130 -18.55 -12.19 -0.23
C LEU A 130 -19.04 -13.44 0.50
N SER A 131 -18.85 -14.62 -0.09
CA SER A 131 -19.16 -15.89 0.58
C SER A 131 -18.38 -16.03 1.88
N ASP A 132 -17.05 -15.88 1.83
CA ASP A 132 -16.17 -16.01 3.00
C ASP A 132 -16.51 -14.98 4.11
N ILE A 133 -16.90 -13.75 3.74
CA ILE A 133 -17.36 -12.75 4.71
C ILE A 133 -18.68 -13.19 5.37
N ASN A 134 -19.65 -13.65 4.59
CA ASN A 134 -20.95 -14.10 5.12
C ASN A 134 -20.78 -15.34 6.01
N ASP A 135 -19.97 -16.31 5.60
CA ASP A 135 -19.67 -17.51 6.38
C ASP A 135 -19.04 -17.14 7.73
N LYS A 136 -18.13 -16.16 7.73
CA LYS A 136 -17.52 -15.63 8.98
C LYS A 136 -18.54 -14.90 9.85
N ILE A 137 -19.46 -14.14 9.27
CA ILE A 137 -20.53 -13.45 10.00
C ILE A 137 -21.49 -14.47 10.64
N ASP A 138 -21.81 -15.55 9.94
CA ASP A 138 -22.69 -16.59 10.46
C ASP A 138 -22.01 -17.42 11.55
N PHE A 139 -20.72 -17.75 11.37
CA PHE A 139 -19.90 -18.35 12.43
C PHE A 139 -19.85 -17.46 13.67
N LEU A 140 -19.67 -16.14 13.49
CA LEU A 140 -19.67 -15.13 14.54
C LEU A 140 -20.94 -15.15 15.38
N LYS A 141 -22.11 -15.17 14.71
CA LYS A 141 -23.42 -15.20 15.38
C LYS A 141 -23.63 -16.48 16.20
N GLN A 142 -23.09 -17.61 15.73
CA GLN A 142 -23.27 -18.90 16.37
C GLN A 142 -22.25 -19.15 17.50
N HIS A 143 -21.03 -18.60 17.39
CA HIS A 143 -19.89 -18.94 18.24
C HIS A 143 -19.09 -17.71 18.71
N GLU A 144 -19.77 -16.72 19.30
CA GLU A 144 -19.19 -15.44 19.74
C GLU A 144 -17.94 -15.59 20.63
N LYS A 145 -17.97 -16.51 21.62
CA LYS A 145 -16.83 -16.74 22.53
C LYS A 145 -15.61 -17.33 21.82
N GLN A 146 -15.80 -18.28 20.90
CA GLN A 146 -14.68 -18.89 20.17
C GLN A 146 -14.06 -17.90 19.19
N PHE A 147 -14.88 -17.03 18.60
CA PHE A 147 -14.39 -16.00 17.69
C PHE A 147 -13.56 -14.94 18.42
N THR A 148 -14.01 -14.45 19.57
CA THR A 148 -13.26 -13.47 20.39
C THR A 148 -11.90 -14.02 20.83
N ASP A 149 -11.84 -15.29 21.24
CA ASP A 149 -10.57 -15.97 21.55
C ASP A 149 -9.63 -16.08 20.34
N SER A 150 -10.19 -16.35 19.15
CA SER A 150 -9.40 -16.44 17.91
C SER A 150 -8.80 -15.09 17.50
N LEU A 151 -9.53 -13.98 17.72
CA LEU A 151 -9.03 -12.64 17.47
C LEU A 151 -7.93 -12.26 18.45
N ALA A 152 -8.10 -12.58 19.74
CA ALA A 152 -7.09 -12.32 20.76
C ALA A 152 -5.76 -13.05 20.48
N LYS A 153 -5.81 -14.25 19.89
CA LYS A 153 -4.62 -15.01 19.47
C LYS A 153 -3.91 -14.41 18.25
N ARG A 154 -4.64 -13.78 17.33
CA ARG A 154 -4.09 -13.11 16.13
C ARG A 154 -3.50 -11.72 16.39
N ALA A 155 -3.88 -11.09 17.49
CA ALA A 155 -3.38 -9.77 17.89
C ALA A 155 -2.04 -9.84 18.67
N LYS A 156 -1.58 -11.04 19.03
CA LYS A 156 -0.23 -11.31 19.53
C LYS A 156 0.71 -11.62 18.36
#